data_AF-A0A3N6F155-F1
#
_entry.id   AF-A0A3N6F155-F1
#
_cell.length_a   1.000
_cell.length_b   1.000
_cell.length_c   1.000
_cell.angle_alpha   90.00
_cell.angle_beta   90.00
_cell.angle_gamma   90.00
#
_symmetry.space_group_name_H-M   'P 1'
#
loop_
_entity.id
_entity.type
_entity.pdbx_description
1 polymer ?
#
loop_
_entity_poly.entity_id
_entity_poly.type
_entity_poly.pdbx_seq_one_letter_code
_entity_poly.pdbx_strand_id
1 'polypeptide(L)'
;MWKYGIPKKTPIADVRALLKKQDTVQPPEWFQAMLTQGDIFCEGEHFGTVNAALTSLGADEIDWLPGKGWNEAAEGSGGADDGTADRMGAFIASTMELHQLYLDRLAGVKDEGLVLPAITGVFDTPLLEFQEAVGPVVSLLPGIDRHVGRSYEFGKRRADEEAGELSADAVAALHLYTCESAFYREINAVLRSPDRTKVVPYLPYLRLLFSAVSRLPAHTAPLWRGVSLDLRAQYPFGRTVTWWGVSSCTSEAAVARSFLGSRGKRTLFEVTPARAVGIRRYSAFTGEEEFILSPGTQLKVTGVKAERGGLCTVRLTELEEQTLVS
;
A
#
# COMPACT_ATOMS: atom_id res chain seq x y z
N MET A 1 -34.19 1.94 -12.03
CA MET A 1 -34.78 1.24 -13.21
C MET A 1 -36.27 1.55 -13.38
N TRP A 2 -37.15 1.42 -12.35
CA TRP A 2 -38.57 1.81 -12.48
C TRP A 2 -38.82 3.34 -12.39
N LYS A 3 -37.98 4.05 -11.63
CA LYS A 3 -38.07 5.52 -11.42
C LYS A 3 -37.90 6.35 -12.71
N TYR A 4 -37.40 5.74 -13.80
CA TYR A 4 -37.11 6.38 -15.08
C TYR A 4 -37.84 5.74 -16.28
N GLY A 5 -38.81 4.85 -16.04
CA GLY A 5 -39.67 4.30 -17.10
C GLY A 5 -38.98 3.37 -18.12
N ILE A 6 -37.84 2.75 -17.78
CA ILE A 6 -37.09 1.89 -18.71
C ILE A 6 -37.73 0.47 -18.73
N PRO A 7 -38.20 -0.02 -19.88
CA PRO A 7 -38.79 -1.36 -19.99
C PRO A 7 -37.80 -2.47 -19.60
N LYS A 8 -38.27 -3.54 -18.94
CA LYS A 8 -37.43 -4.68 -18.50
C LYS A 8 -36.66 -5.39 -19.64
N LYS A 9 -37.05 -5.19 -20.90
CA LYS A 9 -36.44 -5.82 -22.09
C LYS A 9 -35.48 -4.88 -22.85
N THR A 10 -35.01 -3.79 -22.25
CA THR A 10 -34.07 -2.89 -22.93
C THR A 10 -32.67 -3.53 -23.01
N PRO A 11 -32.07 -3.63 -24.22
CA PRO A 11 -30.72 -4.15 -24.40
C PRO A 11 -29.69 -3.39 -23.57
N ILE A 12 -28.69 -4.12 -23.03
CA ILE A 12 -27.63 -3.56 -22.17
C ILE A 12 -26.87 -2.39 -22.83
N ALA A 13 -26.74 -2.40 -24.15
CA ALA A 13 -26.11 -1.32 -24.91
C ALA A 13 -26.87 0.02 -24.76
N ASP A 14 -28.20 -0.03 -24.79
CA ASP A 14 -29.05 1.16 -24.70
C ASP A 14 -29.11 1.70 -23.27
N VAL A 15 -29.03 0.82 -22.26
CA VAL A 15 -28.89 1.19 -20.84
C VAL A 15 -27.58 1.93 -20.60
N ARG A 16 -26.47 1.46 -21.18
CA ARG A 16 -25.15 2.12 -21.09
C ARG A 16 -25.13 3.49 -21.75
N ALA A 17 -25.80 3.64 -22.90
CA ALA A 17 -25.92 4.93 -23.58
C ALA A 17 -26.76 5.94 -22.75
N LEU A 18 -27.81 5.46 -22.06
CA LEU A 18 -28.65 6.28 -21.19
C LEU A 18 -27.93 6.76 -19.93
N LEU A 19 -27.15 5.87 -19.30
CA LEU A 19 -26.32 6.22 -18.12
C LEU A 19 -25.23 7.24 -18.47
N LYS A 20 -24.62 7.12 -19.66
CA LYS A 20 -23.67 8.12 -20.18
C LYS A 20 -24.31 9.48 -20.47
N LYS A 21 -25.60 9.50 -20.83
CA LYS A 21 -26.35 10.74 -21.10
C LYS A 21 -26.85 11.45 -19.83
N GLN A 22 -26.95 10.72 -18.72
CA GLN A 22 -27.41 11.20 -17.41
C GLN A 22 -26.25 11.58 -16.46
N ASP A 23 -25.01 11.57 -16.97
CA ASP A 23 -23.77 11.86 -16.21
C ASP A 23 -23.67 11.10 -14.88
N THR A 24 -24.21 9.87 -14.87
CA THR A 24 -24.14 8.99 -13.71
C THR A 24 -22.80 8.27 -13.75
N VAL A 25 -21.95 8.66 -12.79
CA VAL A 25 -20.55 8.27 -12.56
C VAL A 25 -20.16 6.91 -13.15
N GLN A 26 -19.12 6.92 -14.00
CA GLN A 26 -18.55 5.71 -14.60
C GLN A 26 -17.95 4.76 -13.53
N PRO A 27 -17.78 3.45 -13.85
CA PRO A 27 -17.49 2.42 -12.86
C PRO A 27 -16.22 2.49 -11.98
N PRO A 28 -15.24 3.39 -12.14
CA PRO A 28 -14.10 3.45 -11.20
C PRO A 28 -14.38 4.23 -9.90
N GLU A 29 -15.15 5.32 -9.96
CA GLU A 29 -15.25 6.26 -8.83
C GLU A 29 -16.23 5.81 -7.75
N TRP A 30 -17.32 5.11 -8.11
CA TRP A 30 -18.26 4.58 -7.12
C TRP A 30 -17.67 3.40 -6.32
N PHE A 31 -16.75 2.64 -6.92
CA PHE A 31 -16.08 1.52 -6.26
C PHE A 31 -14.99 2.02 -5.29
N GLN A 32 -14.26 3.07 -5.69
CA GLN A 32 -13.38 3.84 -4.80
C GLN A 32 -14.16 4.46 -3.63
N ALA A 33 -15.36 5.03 -3.90
CA ALA A 33 -16.26 5.52 -2.86
C ALA A 33 -16.78 4.38 -1.94
N MET A 34 -17.03 3.19 -2.48
CA MET A 34 -17.43 2.00 -1.70
C MET A 34 -16.32 1.50 -0.78
N LEU A 35 -15.06 1.50 -1.24
CA LEU A 35 -13.90 1.09 -0.44
C LEU A 35 -13.58 2.13 0.65
N THR A 36 -13.72 3.41 0.36
CA THR A 36 -13.54 4.49 1.36
C THR A 36 -14.71 4.63 2.32
N GLN A 37 -15.90 4.14 1.94
CA GLN A 37 -17.10 4.05 2.81
C GLN A 37 -17.40 2.62 3.27
N GLY A 38 -16.42 1.71 3.22
CA GLY A 38 -16.61 0.30 3.60
C GLY A 38 -17.19 0.14 5.01
N ASP A 39 -16.84 1.06 5.92
CA ASP A 39 -17.43 1.12 7.26
C ASP A 39 -18.93 1.51 7.24
N ILE A 40 -19.40 2.39 6.35
CA ILE A 40 -20.82 2.80 6.28
C ILE A 40 -21.68 1.69 5.67
N PHE A 41 -21.16 0.92 4.72
CA PHE A 41 -21.90 -0.18 4.10
C PHE A 41 -21.96 -1.44 5.00
N CYS A 42 -20.96 -1.60 5.87
CA CYS A 42 -20.88 -2.69 6.85
C CYS A 42 -21.46 -2.33 8.23
N GLU A 43 -21.79 -1.07 8.49
CA GLU A 43 -22.46 -0.67 9.73
C GLU A 43 -23.99 -0.79 9.59
N GLY A 44 -24.55 -1.88 10.11
CA GLY A 44 -26.00 -2.14 10.19
C GLY A 44 -26.50 -3.28 9.30
N GLU A 45 -27.72 -3.75 9.52
CA GLU A 45 -28.33 -4.82 8.70
C GLU A 45 -28.90 -4.30 7.38
N HIS A 46 -28.10 -3.56 6.61
CA HIS A 46 -28.55 -2.99 5.34
C HIS A 46 -28.89 -4.07 4.30
N PHE A 47 -28.06 -5.12 4.19
CA PHE A 47 -28.35 -6.28 3.35
C PHE A 47 -29.57 -7.06 3.83
N GLY A 48 -29.72 -7.26 5.14
CA GLY A 48 -30.89 -7.88 5.74
C GLY A 48 -32.17 -7.10 5.48
N THR A 49 -32.11 -5.77 5.51
CA THR A 49 -33.26 -4.89 5.22
C THR A 49 -33.68 -5.00 3.75
N VAL A 50 -32.72 -5.06 2.83
CA VAL A 50 -33.00 -5.25 1.39
C VAL A 50 -33.57 -6.64 1.12
N ASN A 51 -33.01 -7.67 1.75
CA ASN A 51 -33.53 -9.04 1.65
C ASN A 51 -34.94 -9.15 2.24
N ALA A 52 -35.21 -8.55 3.40
CA ALA A 52 -36.56 -8.49 3.97
C ALA A 52 -37.56 -7.78 3.03
N ALA A 53 -37.14 -6.72 2.35
CA ALA A 53 -37.97 -6.05 1.34
C ALA A 53 -38.19 -6.93 0.10
N LEU A 54 -37.18 -7.67 -0.36
CA LEU A 54 -37.30 -8.62 -1.48
C LEU A 54 -38.26 -9.77 -1.14
N THR A 55 -38.14 -10.35 0.06
CA THR A 55 -39.07 -11.37 0.56
C THR A 55 -40.49 -10.83 0.66
N SER A 56 -40.67 -9.58 1.10
CA SER A 56 -42.00 -8.93 1.15
C SER A 56 -42.64 -8.76 -0.23
N LEU A 57 -41.82 -8.73 -1.29
CA LEU A 57 -42.23 -8.66 -2.68
C LEU A 57 -42.29 -10.04 -3.37
N GLY A 58 -42.11 -11.13 -2.61
CA GLY A 58 -42.16 -12.50 -3.13
C GLY A 58 -40.94 -12.90 -3.97
N ALA A 59 -39.83 -12.18 -3.84
CA ALA A 59 -38.55 -12.52 -4.47
C ALA A 59 -37.64 -13.28 -3.48
N ASP A 60 -36.79 -14.13 -4.03
CA ASP A 60 -35.82 -14.89 -3.25
C ASP A 60 -34.77 -13.98 -2.61
N GLU A 61 -34.26 -14.42 -1.46
CA GLU A 61 -33.20 -13.74 -0.74
C GLU A 61 -31.90 -13.78 -1.55
N ILE A 62 -31.17 -12.66 -1.60
CA ILE A 62 -29.87 -12.58 -2.27
C ILE A 62 -28.79 -12.85 -1.24
N ASP A 63 -27.94 -13.84 -1.50
CA ASP A 63 -26.68 -14.03 -0.79
C ASP A 63 -25.66 -13.01 -1.34
N TRP A 64 -25.44 -11.94 -0.59
CA TRP A 64 -24.61 -10.82 -1.03
C TRP A 64 -23.10 -11.12 -0.95
N LEU A 65 -22.70 -12.14 -0.17
CA LEU A 65 -21.31 -12.54 0.03
C LEU A 65 -21.18 -14.07 0.10
N PRO A 66 -21.49 -14.80 -0.99
CA PRO A 66 -21.48 -16.25 -0.97
C PRO A 66 -20.06 -16.78 -0.81
N GLY A 67 -19.82 -17.55 0.26
CA GLY A 67 -18.54 -18.23 0.52
C GLY A 67 -18.25 -19.39 -0.45
N LYS A 68 -19.26 -19.85 -1.20
CA LYS A 68 -19.17 -20.80 -2.31
C LYS A 68 -20.20 -20.40 -3.36
N GLY A 69 -19.83 -20.44 -4.65
CA GLY A 69 -20.76 -20.17 -5.75
C GLY A 69 -20.36 -19.05 -6.73
N TRP A 70 -19.26 -18.33 -6.50
CA TRP A 70 -18.69 -17.47 -7.55
C TRP A 70 -18.19 -18.29 -8.75
N ASN A 71 -17.81 -19.56 -8.52
CA ASN A 71 -17.24 -20.48 -9.51
C ASN A 71 -18.25 -21.51 -10.04
N GLU A 72 -19.49 -21.52 -9.56
CA GLU A 72 -20.52 -22.41 -10.09
C GLU A 72 -21.45 -21.57 -10.96
N ALA A 73 -21.31 -21.75 -12.28
CA ALA A 73 -22.15 -21.09 -13.25
C ALA A 73 -23.63 -21.29 -12.89
N ALA A 74 -24.34 -20.19 -12.64
CA ALA A 74 -25.78 -20.23 -12.47
C ALA A 74 -26.41 -20.78 -13.76
N GLU A 75 -26.93 -22.00 -13.71
CA GLU A 75 -27.68 -22.60 -14.80
C GLU A 75 -28.89 -21.72 -15.13
N GLY A 76 -28.81 -20.98 -16.24
CA GLY A 76 -29.95 -20.29 -16.83
C GLY A 76 -29.78 -18.81 -17.18
N SER A 77 -28.71 -18.12 -16.75
CA SER A 77 -28.45 -16.75 -17.18
C SER A 77 -27.43 -16.71 -18.32
N GLY A 78 -27.91 -16.64 -19.56
CA GLY A 78 -27.07 -16.41 -20.71
C GLY A 78 -26.26 -15.11 -20.55
N GLY A 79 -24.94 -15.25 -20.39
CA GLY A 79 -23.97 -14.18 -20.64
C GLY A 79 -23.28 -13.58 -19.41
N ALA A 80 -22.42 -14.35 -18.76
CA ALA A 80 -21.15 -13.84 -18.26
C ALA A 80 -20.10 -14.95 -18.40
N ASP A 81 -19.07 -14.67 -19.19
CA ASP A 81 -17.94 -15.54 -19.53
C ASP A 81 -17.31 -16.11 -18.25
N ASP A 82 -17.24 -17.43 -18.12
CA ASP A 82 -16.77 -18.23 -16.97
C ASP A 82 -15.42 -17.71 -16.42
N GLY A 83 -14.51 -17.30 -17.32
CA GLY A 83 -13.24 -16.69 -16.95
C GLY A 83 -13.33 -15.29 -16.32
N THR A 84 -14.47 -14.60 -16.38
CA THR A 84 -14.65 -13.27 -15.79
C THR A 84 -14.89 -13.35 -14.29
N ALA A 85 -15.60 -14.36 -13.81
CA ALA A 85 -15.81 -14.58 -12.39
C ALA A 85 -14.50 -14.98 -11.70
N ASP A 86 -13.73 -15.91 -12.30
CA ASP A 86 -12.41 -16.29 -11.83
C ASP A 86 -11.41 -15.12 -11.85
N ARG A 87 -11.41 -14.33 -12.93
CA ARG A 87 -10.58 -13.10 -13.01
C ARG A 87 -10.99 -12.08 -11.96
N MET A 88 -12.28 -11.92 -11.68
CA MET A 88 -12.77 -11.00 -10.66
C MET A 88 -12.44 -11.49 -9.25
N GLY A 89 -12.57 -12.80 -8.98
CA GLY A 89 -12.17 -13.41 -7.72
C GLY A 89 -10.67 -13.29 -7.46
N ALA A 90 -9.85 -13.59 -8.48
CA ALA A 90 -8.40 -13.37 -8.41
C ALA A 90 -8.04 -11.90 -8.26
N PHE A 91 -8.77 -10.99 -8.92
CA PHE A 91 -8.59 -9.55 -8.77
C PHE A 91 -8.95 -9.06 -7.37
N ILE A 92 -10.07 -9.49 -6.80
CA ILE A 92 -10.50 -9.12 -5.44
C ILE A 92 -9.54 -9.69 -4.40
N ALA A 93 -9.16 -10.97 -4.51
CA ALA A 93 -8.17 -11.58 -3.63
C ALA A 93 -6.84 -10.82 -3.69
N SER A 94 -6.33 -10.56 -4.91
CA SER A 94 -5.10 -9.78 -5.07
C SER A 94 -5.24 -8.35 -4.54
N THR A 95 -6.41 -7.72 -4.66
CA THR A 95 -6.64 -6.36 -4.14
C THR A 95 -6.67 -6.36 -2.61
N MET A 96 -7.29 -7.37 -1.99
CA MET A 96 -7.34 -7.53 -0.53
C MET A 96 -5.97 -7.88 0.05
N GLU A 97 -5.22 -8.78 -0.58
CA GLU A 97 -3.89 -9.18 -0.12
C GLU A 97 -2.88 -8.04 -0.32
N LEU A 98 -2.93 -7.36 -1.46
CA LEU A 98 -2.16 -6.15 -1.72
C LEU A 98 -2.49 -5.07 -0.68
N HIS A 99 -3.78 -4.82 -0.41
CA HIS A 99 -4.21 -3.89 0.64
C HIS A 99 -3.72 -4.33 2.03
N GLN A 100 -3.81 -5.63 2.38
CA GLN A 100 -3.31 -6.15 3.65
C GLN A 100 -1.79 -5.97 3.78
N LEU A 101 -1.04 -6.22 2.72
CA LEU A 101 0.40 -5.96 2.69
C LEU A 101 0.66 -4.47 2.88
N TYR A 102 -0.05 -3.59 2.19
CA TYR A 102 0.04 -2.15 2.40
C TYR A 102 -0.25 -1.74 3.85
N LEU A 103 -1.26 -2.34 4.49
CA LEU A 103 -1.55 -2.14 5.90
C LEU A 103 -0.40 -2.59 6.79
N ASP A 104 0.20 -3.76 6.53
CA ASP A 104 1.38 -4.26 7.25
C ASP A 104 2.57 -3.31 7.08
N ARG A 105 2.74 -2.73 5.88
CA ARG A 105 3.80 -1.75 5.59
C ARG A 105 3.65 -0.50 6.44
N LEU A 106 2.42 -0.03 6.63
CA LEU A 106 2.14 1.10 7.50
C LEU A 106 2.24 0.74 8.98
N ALA A 107 1.87 -0.49 9.38
CA ALA A 107 1.83 -0.93 10.77
C ALA A 107 3.19 -1.32 11.38
N GLY A 108 4.22 -1.60 10.57
CA GLY A 108 5.55 -2.05 11.00
C GLY A 108 6.41 -1.02 11.76
N VAL A 109 5.88 -0.34 12.79
CA VAL A 109 6.54 0.78 13.50
C VAL A 109 6.98 0.42 14.91
N LYS A 110 6.54 -0.72 15.46
CA LYS A 110 6.76 -1.08 16.88
C LYS A 110 8.24 -1.10 17.29
N ASP A 111 9.14 -1.36 16.34
CA ASP A 111 10.59 -1.49 16.56
C ASP A 111 11.41 -0.35 15.93
N GLU A 112 10.78 0.71 15.42
CA GLU A 112 11.43 1.90 14.85
C GLU A 112 11.95 2.88 15.92
N GLY A 113 11.90 2.51 17.21
CA GLY A 113 12.41 3.29 18.34
C GLY A 113 13.72 2.77 18.93
N LEU A 114 14.28 1.72 18.33
CA LEU A 114 15.47 1.04 18.85
C LEU A 114 16.73 1.88 18.60
N VAL A 115 17.57 1.99 19.64
CA VAL A 115 18.92 2.56 19.51
C VAL A 115 19.85 1.43 19.10
N LEU A 116 20.17 1.37 17.81
CA LEU A 116 21.02 0.34 17.22
C LEU A 116 22.27 0.95 16.57
N PRO A 117 23.37 0.18 16.40
CA PRO A 117 24.53 0.64 15.63
C PRO A 117 24.15 0.98 14.18
N ALA A 118 24.85 1.94 13.58
CA ALA A 118 24.68 2.28 12.17
C ALA A 118 24.91 1.05 11.26
N ILE A 119 24.23 1.03 10.13
CA ILE A 119 24.49 0.08 9.04
C ILE A 119 25.54 0.72 8.14
N THR A 120 26.64 0.00 7.93
CA THR A 120 27.78 0.45 7.12
C THR A 120 28.02 -0.50 5.96
N GLY A 121 28.64 -0.01 4.88
CA GLY A 121 29.05 -0.82 3.72
C GLY A 121 28.05 -0.81 2.57
N VAL A 122 26.96 -0.04 2.66
CA VAL A 122 26.00 0.10 1.56
C VAL A 122 26.68 0.79 0.38
N PHE A 123 27.29 1.96 0.59
CA PHE A 123 27.94 2.74 -0.48
C PHE A 123 29.31 2.19 -0.89
N ASP A 124 29.92 1.31 -0.08
CA ASP A 124 31.12 0.55 -0.45
C ASP A 124 30.83 -0.56 -1.46
N THR A 125 29.56 -0.97 -1.56
CA THR A 125 29.12 -1.97 -2.54
C THR A 125 29.04 -1.32 -3.94
N PRO A 126 29.59 -1.96 -4.99
CA PRO A 126 29.44 -1.47 -6.36
C PRO A 126 27.96 -1.37 -6.74
N LEU A 127 27.62 -0.41 -7.59
CA LEU A 127 26.28 -0.33 -8.15
C LEU A 127 26.12 -1.44 -9.20
N LEU A 128 25.44 -2.52 -8.81
CA LEU A 128 25.18 -3.69 -9.66
C LEU A 128 23.86 -3.57 -10.43
N GLU A 129 23.71 -4.39 -11.47
CA GLU A 129 22.43 -4.58 -12.14
C GLU A 129 21.42 -5.29 -11.21
N PHE A 130 20.12 -5.14 -11.49
CA PHE A 130 19.06 -5.58 -10.57
C PHE A 130 19.12 -7.08 -10.25
N GLN A 131 19.39 -7.93 -11.26
CA GLN A 131 19.46 -9.38 -11.07
C GLN A 131 20.61 -9.81 -10.16
N GLU A 132 21.77 -9.16 -10.31
CA GLU A 132 22.94 -9.41 -9.46
C GLU A 132 22.73 -8.86 -8.05
N ALA A 133 22.13 -7.66 -7.95
CA ALA A 133 21.87 -7.00 -6.67
C ALA A 133 20.88 -7.77 -5.79
N VAL A 134 19.89 -8.44 -6.38
CA VAL A 134 18.89 -9.25 -5.65
C VAL A 134 19.32 -10.71 -5.47
N GLY A 135 20.30 -11.20 -6.23
CA GLY A 135 20.76 -12.59 -6.21
C GLY A 135 21.01 -13.19 -4.83
N PRO A 136 21.73 -12.50 -3.91
CA PRO A 136 21.92 -12.98 -2.55
C PRO A 136 20.61 -13.12 -1.77
N VAL A 137 19.63 -12.25 -2.02
CA VAL A 137 18.32 -12.28 -1.34
C VAL A 137 17.42 -13.38 -1.90
N VAL A 138 17.46 -13.63 -3.21
CA VAL A 138 16.72 -14.74 -3.85
C VAL A 138 17.09 -16.07 -3.20
N SER A 139 18.37 -16.26 -2.88
CA SER A 139 18.87 -17.47 -2.21
C SER A 139 18.34 -17.64 -0.78
N LEU A 140 17.91 -16.55 -0.14
CA LEU A 140 17.43 -16.54 1.25
C LEU A 140 15.90 -16.60 1.36
N LEU A 141 15.18 -16.15 0.34
CA LEU A 141 13.72 -16.00 0.35
C LEU A 141 13.07 -16.90 -0.71
N PRO A 142 12.63 -18.11 -0.34
CA PRO A 142 11.93 -19.00 -1.26
C PRO A 142 10.69 -18.33 -1.87
N GLY A 143 10.55 -18.42 -3.19
CA GLY A 143 9.34 -17.98 -3.90
C GLY A 143 9.36 -16.50 -4.36
N ILE A 144 10.45 -15.76 -4.12
CA ILE A 144 10.57 -14.38 -4.60
C ILE A 144 10.88 -14.30 -6.11
N ASP A 145 11.35 -15.38 -6.75
CA ASP A 145 11.81 -15.41 -8.15
C ASP A 145 10.78 -14.82 -9.12
N ARG A 146 9.50 -15.15 -8.93
CA ARG A 146 8.40 -14.63 -9.76
C ARG A 146 8.27 -13.11 -9.63
N HIS A 147 8.44 -12.57 -8.43
CA HIS A 147 8.37 -11.13 -8.18
C HIS A 147 9.60 -10.43 -8.75
N VAL A 148 10.78 -11.03 -8.62
CA VAL A 148 12.02 -10.52 -9.24
C VAL A 148 11.86 -10.44 -10.76
N GLY A 149 11.42 -11.51 -11.41
CA GLY A 149 11.19 -11.52 -12.86
C GLY A 149 10.17 -10.46 -13.30
N ARG A 150 9.05 -10.34 -12.57
CA ARG A 150 8.03 -9.31 -12.85
C ARG A 150 8.56 -7.89 -12.69
N SER A 151 9.31 -7.62 -11.62
CA SER A 151 9.90 -6.31 -11.38
C SER A 151 10.93 -5.93 -12.42
N TYR A 152 11.73 -6.89 -12.89
CA TYR A 152 12.69 -6.68 -13.96
C TYR A 152 12.00 -6.28 -15.28
N GLU A 153 10.97 -7.02 -15.69
CA GLU A 153 10.18 -6.70 -16.89
C GLU A 153 9.40 -5.39 -16.75
N PHE A 154 8.91 -5.07 -15.54
CA PHE A 154 8.31 -3.78 -15.25
C PHE A 154 9.32 -2.63 -15.42
N GLY A 155 10.52 -2.78 -14.86
CA GLY A 155 11.60 -1.80 -14.97
C GLY A 155 12.00 -1.51 -16.42
N LYS A 156 12.15 -2.57 -17.24
CA LYS A 156 12.43 -2.42 -18.67
C LYS A 156 11.36 -1.63 -19.40
N ARG A 157 10.09 -2.07 -19.30
CA ARG A 157 8.97 -1.39 -19.97
C ARG A 157 8.88 0.08 -19.56
N ARG A 158 9.04 0.37 -18.27
CA ARG A 158 8.96 1.74 -17.76
C ARG A 158 10.10 2.62 -18.26
N ALA A 159 11.31 2.08 -18.35
CA ALA A 159 12.48 2.79 -18.88
C ALA A 159 12.35 3.06 -20.39
N ASP A 160 11.69 2.17 -21.14
CA ASP A 160 11.40 2.34 -22.56
C ASP A 160 10.28 3.37 -22.81
N GLU A 161 9.26 3.41 -21.94
CA GLU A 161 8.11 4.33 -22.02
C GLU A 161 8.45 5.76 -21.55
N GLU A 162 9.23 5.90 -20.48
CA GLU A 162 9.65 7.18 -19.92
C GLU A 162 11.17 7.32 -20.07
N ALA A 163 11.60 7.89 -21.20
CA ALA A 163 12.99 8.24 -21.43
C ALA A 163 13.43 9.35 -20.45
N GLY A 164 13.97 8.93 -19.31
CA GLY A 164 14.75 9.79 -18.42
C GLY A 164 14.13 10.03 -17.06
N GLU A 165 14.65 9.32 -16.06
CA GLU A 165 14.81 9.76 -14.65
C GLU A 165 15.55 8.66 -13.87
N LEU A 166 15.19 7.39 -14.10
CA LEU A 166 15.78 6.20 -13.48
C LEU A 166 16.20 5.16 -14.52
N SER A 167 17.20 4.33 -14.18
CA SER A 167 17.52 3.14 -14.98
C SER A 167 16.46 2.05 -14.78
N ALA A 168 16.35 1.13 -15.75
CA ALA A 168 15.46 -0.03 -15.63
C ALA A 168 15.70 -0.81 -14.32
N ASP A 169 16.95 -0.97 -13.90
CA ASP A 169 17.32 -1.63 -12.65
C ASP A 169 16.83 -0.88 -11.40
N ALA A 170 16.98 0.45 -11.39
CA ALA A 170 16.50 1.29 -10.30
C ALA A 170 14.97 1.24 -10.18
N VAL A 171 14.25 1.24 -11.31
CA VAL A 171 12.81 1.06 -11.33
C VAL A 171 12.41 -0.34 -10.84
N ALA A 172 13.11 -1.38 -11.28
CA ALA A 172 12.84 -2.75 -10.85
C ALA A 172 13.04 -2.91 -9.33
N ALA A 173 14.07 -2.28 -8.75
CA ALA A 173 14.30 -2.28 -7.31
C ALA A 173 13.14 -1.64 -6.53
N LEU A 174 12.68 -0.46 -6.96
CA LEU A 174 11.51 0.21 -6.37
C LEU A 174 10.24 -0.64 -6.51
N HIS A 175 10.02 -1.23 -7.69
CA HIS A 175 8.84 -2.06 -7.93
C HIS A 175 8.84 -3.30 -7.03
N LEU A 176 9.98 -4.00 -6.92
CA LEU A 176 10.12 -5.17 -6.04
C LEU A 176 9.82 -4.83 -4.58
N TYR A 177 10.28 -3.67 -4.10
CA TYR A 177 10.02 -3.21 -2.74
C TYR A 177 8.52 -3.09 -2.42
N THR A 178 7.75 -2.68 -3.42
CA THR A 178 6.30 -2.51 -3.32
C THR A 178 5.49 -3.73 -3.71
N CYS A 179 6.13 -4.75 -4.29
CA CYS A 179 5.44 -5.97 -4.67
C CYS A 179 4.88 -6.66 -3.42
N GLU A 180 3.71 -7.25 -3.59
CA GLU A 180 3.11 -8.12 -2.60
C GLU A 180 3.93 -9.41 -2.46
N SER A 181 4.98 -9.36 -1.64
CA SER A 181 5.92 -10.44 -1.44
C SER A 181 6.50 -10.38 -0.04
N ALA A 182 7.11 -11.48 0.42
CA ALA A 182 7.81 -11.51 1.70
C ALA A 182 8.98 -10.51 1.77
N PHE A 183 9.49 -10.06 0.61
CA PHE A 183 10.67 -9.19 0.51
C PHE A 183 10.58 -7.95 1.40
N TYR A 184 9.47 -7.19 1.31
CA TYR A 184 9.27 -5.99 2.11
C TYR A 184 9.37 -6.30 3.62
N ARG A 185 8.72 -7.38 4.06
CA ARG A 185 8.68 -7.73 5.49
C ARG A 185 10.07 -8.11 5.97
N GLU A 186 10.77 -8.92 5.19
CA GLU A 186 12.09 -9.45 5.54
C GLU A 186 13.18 -8.37 5.52
N ILE A 187 13.24 -7.53 4.48
CA ILE A 187 14.24 -6.45 4.43
C ILE A 187 14.05 -5.49 5.60
N ASN A 188 12.81 -5.11 5.94
CA ASN A 188 12.57 -4.22 7.07
C ASN A 188 12.78 -4.90 8.43
N ALA A 189 12.55 -6.21 8.55
CA ALA A 189 12.92 -6.97 9.75
C ALA A 189 14.44 -7.01 9.95
N VAL A 190 15.19 -7.22 8.87
CA VAL A 190 16.66 -7.21 8.86
C VAL A 190 17.22 -5.83 9.20
N LEU A 191 16.66 -4.76 8.64
CA LEU A 191 17.07 -3.39 8.96
C LEU A 191 16.86 -3.04 10.44
N ARG A 192 15.82 -3.60 11.07
CA ARG A 192 15.51 -3.45 12.50
C ARG A 192 16.23 -4.46 13.41
N SER A 193 16.99 -5.40 12.85
CA SER A 193 17.71 -6.42 13.61
C SER A 193 18.96 -5.82 14.28
N PRO A 194 19.17 -6.01 15.60
CA PRO A 194 20.43 -5.64 16.25
C PRO A 194 21.66 -6.33 15.64
N ASP A 195 21.47 -7.55 15.12
CA ASP A 195 22.49 -8.28 14.39
C ASP A 195 22.64 -7.70 12.97
N ARG A 196 23.69 -6.90 12.77
CA ARG A 196 24.00 -6.24 11.49
C ARG A 196 24.60 -7.18 10.45
N THR A 197 24.99 -8.40 10.81
CA THR A 197 25.47 -9.37 9.81
C THR A 197 24.34 -9.81 8.88
N LYS A 198 23.08 -9.74 9.34
CA LYS A 198 21.89 -10.10 8.55
C LYS A 198 21.63 -9.15 7.39
N VAL A 199 22.11 -7.90 7.45
CA VAL A 199 21.91 -6.94 6.34
C VAL A 199 22.91 -7.13 5.20
N VAL A 200 24.00 -7.86 5.43
CA VAL A 200 25.07 -8.08 4.44
C VAL A 200 24.55 -8.59 3.09
N PRO A 201 23.65 -9.59 3.02
CA PRO A 201 23.08 -10.05 1.76
C PRO A 201 22.20 -9.00 1.04
N TYR A 202 21.69 -8.01 1.78
CA TYR A 202 20.81 -6.97 1.27
C TYR A 202 21.59 -5.70 0.84
N LEU A 203 22.88 -5.56 1.15
CA LEU A 203 23.67 -4.38 0.81
C LEU A 203 23.66 -4.05 -0.70
N PRO A 204 23.81 -5.02 -1.63
CA PRO A 204 23.75 -4.72 -3.06
C PRO A 204 22.37 -4.20 -3.50
N TYR A 205 21.30 -4.79 -2.98
CA TYR A 205 19.94 -4.31 -3.23
C TYR A 205 19.72 -2.90 -2.65
N LEU A 206 20.14 -2.66 -1.40
CA LEU A 206 20.04 -1.35 -0.76
C LEU A 206 20.81 -0.30 -1.56
N ARG A 207 22.01 -0.63 -2.05
CA ARG A 207 22.82 0.25 -2.90
C ARG A 207 22.07 0.70 -4.16
N LEU A 208 21.32 -0.21 -4.77
CA LEU A 208 20.47 0.06 -5.94
C LEU A 208 19.24 0.90 -5.57
N LEU A 209 18.58 0.57 -4.46
CA LEU A 209 17.45 1.35 -3.93
C LEU A 209 17.86 2.79 -3.61
N PHE A 210 19.00 3.00 -2.93
CA PHE A 210 19.56 4.33 -2.65
C PHE A 210 19.92 5.09 -3.93
N SER A 211 20.42 4.39 -4.96
CA SER A 211 20.66 5.00 -6.27
C SER A 211 19.35 5.44 -6.95
N ALA A 212 18.25 4.71 -6.75
CA ALA A 212 16.95 5.09 -7.29
C ALA A 212 16.39 6.32 -6.57
N VAL A 213 16.29 6.25 -5.24
CA VAL A 213 15.70 7.34 -4.44
C VAL A 213 16.53 8.63 -4.48
N SER A 214 17.84 8.58 -4.69
CA SER A 214 18.67 9.79 -4.78
C SER A 214 18.43 10.61 -6.06
N ARG A 215 17.91 9.98 -7.13
CA ARG A 215 17.62 10.63 -8.41
C ARG A 215 16.21 11.21 -8.49
N LEU A 216 15.29 10.74 -7.65
CA LEU A 216 13.91 11.21 -7.64
C LEU A 216 13.79 12.60 -6.98
N PRO A 217 12.77 13.40 -7.36
CA PRO A 217 12.50 14.69 -6.73
C PRO A 217 12.27 14.56 -5.22
N ALA A 218 12.94 15.41 -4.43
CA ALA A 218 12.72 15.47 -2.99
C ALA A 218 11.36 16.12 -2.68
N HIS A 219 10.60 15.47 -1.81
CA HIS A 219 9.42 16.01 -1.17
C HIS A 219 9.74 16.38 0.28
N THR A 220 9.43 17.61 0.65
CA THR A 220 9.70 18.19 1.99
C THR A 220 8.43 18.59 2.74
N ALA A 221 7.27 18.54 2.08
CA ALA A 221 6.01 18.86 2.74
C ALA A 221 5.59 17.72 3.69
N PRO A 222 4.70 18.01 4.67
CA PRO A 222 4.26 17.01 5.64
C PRO A 222 3.65 15.77 4.98
N LEU A 223 3.93 14.62 5.57
CA LEU A 223 3.40 13.31 5.21
C LEU A 223 2.76 12.66 6.43
N TRP A 224 1.83 11.74 6.20
CA TRP A 224 1.09 11.06 7.25
C TRP A 224 1.27 9.55 7.19
N ARG A 225 1.28 8.94 8.38
CA ARG A 225 1.29 7.49 8.55
C ARG A 225 0.41 7.08 9.71
N GLY A 226 -0.57 6.22 9.45
CA GLY A 226 -1.45 5.66 10.47
C GLY A 226 -0.95 4.32 11.01
N VAL A 227 -0.97 4.15 12.34
CA VAL A 227 -0.71 2.87 13.01
C VAL A 227 -1.80 2.58 14.05
N SER A 228 -2.40 1.40 13.97
CA SER A 228 -3.45 0.92 14.89
C SER A 228 -2.94 0.51 16.29
N LEU A 229 -1.78 1.03 16.72
CA LEU A 229 -1.14 0.75 18.01
C LEU A 229 -0.87 2.05 18.78
N ASP A 230 -0.83 1.94 20.11
CA ASP A 230 -0.39 3.02 20.99
C ASP A 230 1.14 3.06 21.07
N LEU A 231 1.76 4.02 20.39
CA LEU A 231 3.22 4.18 20.36
C LEU A 231 3.71 5.36 21.17
N ARG A 232 2.82 6.06 21.91
CA ARG A 232 3.15 7.28 22.67
C ARG A 232 4.38 7.16 23.56
N ALA A 233 4.52 6.03 24.23
CA ALA A 233 5.65 5.80 25.15
C ALA A 233 7.00 5.72 24.42
N GLN A 234 7.01 5.34 23.14
CA GLN A 234 8.22 5.22 22.33
C GLN A 234 8.66 6.55 21.71
N TYR A 235 7.76 7.53 21.61
CA TYR A 235 8.01 8.83 21.01
C TYR A 235 7.84 9.98 22.02
N PRO A 236 8.69 10.05 23.07
CA PRO A 236 8.63 11.18 24.00
C PRO A 236 9.07 12.47 23.31
N PHE A 237 8.40 13.58 23.64
CA PHE A 237 8.71 14.89 23.08
C PHE A 237 10.18 15.27 23.25
N GLY A 238 10.77 15.85 22.21
CA GLY A 238 12.16 16.30 22.17
C GLY A 238 13.19 15.21 21.88
N ARG A 239 12.81 13.92 21.93
CA ARG A 239 13.72 12.80 21.64
C ARG A 239 13.91 12.62 20.14
N THR A 240 15.10 12.14 19.77
CA THR A 240 15.37 11.63 18.42
C THR A 240 15.13 10.13 18.37
N VAL A 241 14.43 9.68 17.33
CA VAL A 241 14.14 8.28 17.02
C VAL A 241 14.65 7.97 15.62
N THR A 242 14.90 6.70 15.32
CA THR A 242 15.44 6.27 14.03
C THR A 242 14.50 5.29 13.36
N TRP A 243 13.93 5.69 12.23
CA TRP A 243 13.21 4.77 11.38
C TRP A 243 14.22 3.96 10.56
N TRP A 244 14.54 2.76 11.03
CA TRP A 244 15.48 1.82 10.43
C TRP A 244 14.93 1.19 9.15
N GLY A 245 13.63 0.89 9.12
CA GLY A 245 12.98 0.38 7.92
C GLY A 245 12.77 1.47 6.86
N VAL A 246 12.67 1.06 5.60
CA VAL A 246 12.13 1.94 4.56
C VAL A 246 10.65 2.19 4.92
N SER A 247 10.30 3.45 5.09
CA SER A 247 9.03 3.84 5.68
C SER A 247 8.12 4.50 4.66
N SER A 248 6.96 3.89 4.43
CA SER A 248 5.94 4.45 3.54
C SER A 248 5.05 5.44 4.29
N CYS A 249 4.73 6.56 3.63
CA CYS A 249 3.80 7.58 4.09
C CYS A 249 2.96 8.09 2.90
N THR A 250 1.86 8.77 3.21
CA THR A 250 0.98 9.39 2.22
C THR A 250 0.91 10.90 2.44
N SER A 251 0.70 11.68 1.38
CA SER A 251 0.39 13.11 1.48
C SER A 251 -1.06 13.38 1.91
N GLU A 252 -1.90 12.35 1.99
CA GLU A 252 -3.31 12.48 2.30
C GLU A 252 -3.61 12.04 3.74
N ALA A 253 -3.86 13.00 4.63
CA ALA A 253 -4.17 12.70 6.02
C ALA A 253 -5.42 11.82 6.18
N ALA A 254 -6.40 11.95 5.27
CA ALA A 254 -7.61 11.12 5.28
C ALA A 254 -7.29 9.64 4.98
N VAL A 255 -6.40 9.40 4.00
CA VAL A 255 -5.89 8.06 3.67
C VAL A 255 -5.14 7.50 4.87
N ALA A 256 -4.22 8.26 5.48
CA ALA A 256 -3.54 7.80 6.69
C ALA A 256 -4.50 7.45 7.86
N ARG A 257 -5.63 8.17 7.97
CA ARG A 257 -6.62 7.95 9.02
C ARG A 257 -7.50 6.73 8.77
N SER A 258 -7.78 6.35 7.52
CA SER A 258 -8.55 5.13 7.24
C SER A 258 -7.84 3.88 7.78
N PHE A 259 -6.51 3.89 7.83
CA PHE A 259 -5.70 2.77 8.37
C PHE A 259 -5.69 2.66 9.90
N LEU A 260 -6.18 3.67 10.61
CA LEU A 260 -6.18 3.68 12.08
C LEU A 260 -7.35 2.88 12.68
N GLY A 261 -8.41 2.67 11.89
CA GLY A 261 -9.72 2.26 12.40
C GLY A 261 -10.40 3.33 13.26
N SER A 262 -11.69 3.11 13.56
CA SER A 262 -12.53 4.09 14.26
C SER A 262 -12.43 4.02 15.80
N ARG A 263 -11.97 2.91 16.38
CA ARG A 263 -11.86 2.67 17.85
C ARG A 263 -10.47 2.19 18.29
N GLY A 264 -10.22 2.16 19.60
CA GLY A 264 -8.96 1.68 20.18
C GLY A 264 -7.85 2.73 20.29
N LYS A 265 -6.77 2.37 21.00
CA LYS A 265 -5.59 3.24 21.14
C LYS A 265 -4.73 3.13 19.88
N ARG A 266 -4.48 4.26 19.23
CA ARG A 266 -3.84 4.32 17.91
C ARG A 266 -2.99 5.56 17.74
N THR A 267 -2.05 5.53 16.80
CA THR A 267 -1.08 6.61 16.60
C THR A 267 -1.09 7.08 15.15
N LEU A 268 -1.32 8.37 14.94
CA LEU A 268 -1.12 9.05 13.67
C LEU A 268 0.21 9.81 13.72
N PHE A 269 1.11 9.51 12.80
CA PHE A 269 2.33 10.27 12.61
C PHE A 269 2.10 11.36 11.57
N GLU A 270 2.53 12.57 11.90
CA GLU A 270 2.70 13.70 10.99
C GLU A 270 4.21 13.93 10.86
N VAL A 271 4.79 13.61 9.71
CA VAL A 271 6.22 13.62 9.47
C VAL A 271 6.56 14.76 8.53
N THR A 272 7.47 15.64 8.92
CA THR A 272 8.09 16.64 8.05
C THR A 272 9.44 16.11 7.60
N PRO A 273 9.55 15.52 6.40
CA PRO A 273 10.81 15.02 5.87
C PRO A 273 11.70 16.18 5.38
N ALA A 274 13.01 16.02 5.52
CA ALA A 274 14.01 16.75 4.75
C ALA A 274 14.11 16.17 3.34
N ARG A 275 13.93 14.84 3.20
CA ARG A 275 13.83 14.18 1.91
C ARG A 275 12.99 12.91 1.98
N ALA A 276 11.76 13.01 1.47
CA ALA A 276 10.98 11.85 1.04
C ALA A 276 10.95 11.80 -0.49
N VAL A 277 10.68 10.63 -1.07
CA VAL A 277 10.53 10.51 -2.53
C VAL A 277 9.22 9.84 -2.89
N GLY A 278 8.52 10.43 -3.86
CA GLY A 278 7.28 9.86 -4.39
C GLY A 278 7.59 8.69 -5.32
N ILE A 279 6.97 7.55 -5.07
CA ILE A 279 7.21 6.31 -5.83
C ILE A 279 5.98 5.77 -6.54
N ARG A 280 4.88 6.53 -6.57
CA ARG A 280 3.61 6.14 -7.21
C ARG A 280 3.79 5.55 -8.61
N ARG A 281 4.70 6.13 -9.42
CA ARG A 281 4.97 5.70 -10.80
C ARG A 281 5.68 4.34 -10.93
N TYR A 282 6.27 3.87 -9.85
CA TYR A 282 7.08 2.65 -9.79
C TYR A 282 6.48 1.60 -8.85
N SER A 283 5.46 1.98 -8.06
CA SER A 283 4.80 1.10 -7.10
C SER A 283 3.90 0.08 -7.79
N ALA A 284 3.83 -1.12 -7.22
CA ALA A 284 2.81 -2.12 -7.57
C ALA A 284 1.40 -1.68 -7.14
N PHE A 285 1.31 -0.70 -6.25
CA PHE A 285 0.06 -0.10 -5.79
C PHE A 285 -0.38 1.03 -6.73
N THR A 286 -1.49 0.83 -7.44
CA THR A 286 -2.08 1.85 -8.29
C THR A 286 -3.24 2.53 -7.56
N GLY A 287 -3.10 3.81 -7.19
CA GLY A 287 -4.24 4.58 -6.66
C GLY A 287 -3.90 5.68 -5.66
N GLU A 288 -2.72 5.63 -5.05
CA GLU A 288 -2.33 6.58 -3.99
C GLU A 288 -0.95 7.21 -4.28
N GLU A 289 -0.75 8.45 -3.82
CA GLU A 289 0.56 9.08 -3.76
C GLU A 289 1.34 8.50 -2.57
N GLU A 290 2.14 7.48 -2.85
CA GLU A 290 3.03 6.85 -1.89
C GLU A 290 4.40 7.55 -1.88
N PHE A 291 4.83 7.96 -0.69
CA PHE A 291 6.15 8.51 -0.42
C PHE A 291 6.95 7.57 0.47
N ILE A 292 8.24 7.41 0.18
CA ILE A 292 9.15 6.66 1.05
C ILE A 292 10.20 7.56 1.68
N LEU A 293 10.47 7.29 2.96
CA LEU A 293 11.65 7.77 3.66
C LEU A 293 12.71 6.66 3.63
N SER A 294 13.96 7.08 3.45
CA SER A 294 15.12 6.19 3.42
C SER A 294 15.28 5.44 4.74
N PRO A 295 15.87 4.23 4.72
CA PRO A 295 16.13 3.49 5.95
C PRO A 295 17.22 4.20 6.76
N GLY A 296 17.08 4.18 8.08
CA GLY A 296 17.97 4.88 9.00
C GLY A 296 17.71 6.38 9.12
N THR A 297 16.57 6.88 8.62
CA THR A 297 16.18 8.29 8.78
C THR A 297 15.98 8.61 10.26
N GLN A 298 16.67 9.65 10.72
CA GLN A 298 16.50 10.16 12.08
C GLN A 298 15.44 11.25 12.12
N LEU A 299 14.53 11.12 13.09
CA LEU A 299 13.38 11.99 13.27
C LEU A 299 13.37 12.53 14.70
N LYS A 300 13.23 13.85 14.85
CA LYS A 300 13.01 14.48 16.16
C LYS A 300 11.52 14.55 16.45
N VAL A 301 11.11 14.14 17.64
CA VAL A 301 9.73 14.28 18.11
C VAL A 301 9.48 15.74 18.48
N THR A 302 8.72 16.44 17.65
CA THR A 302 8.40 17.87 17.80
C THR A 302 7.00 18.11 18.36
N GLY A 303 6.21 17.06 18.58
CA GLY A 303 4.90 17.18 19.19
C GLY A 303 4.29 15.82 19.53
N VAL A 304 3.58 15.75 20.66
CA VAL A 304 2.79 14.58 21.05
C VAL A 304 1.46 15.10 21.59
N LYS A 305 0.36 14.76 20.93
CA LYS A 305 -0.98 15.19 21.32
C LYS A 305 -1.92 14.01 21.39
N ALA A 306 -2.36 13.67 22.60
CA ALA A 306 -3.44 12.72 22.80
C ALA A 306 -4.79 13.39 22.53
N GLU A 307 -5.64 12.74 21.77
CA GLU A 307 -7.00 13.17 21.45
C GLU A 307 -8.03 12.31 22.20
N ARG A 308 -9.27 12.80 22.27
CA ARG A 308 -10.38 11.99 22.79
C ARG A 308 -10.61 10.79 21.86
N GLY A 309 -10.99 9.65 22.43
CA GLY A 309 -11.24 8.43 21.65
C GLY A 309 -10.02 7.54 21.38
N GLY A 310 -8.88 7.81 22.02
CA GLY A 310 -7.71 6.91 21.99
C GLY A 310 -6.68 7.20 20.89
N LEU A 311 -6.95 8.17 20.02
CA LEU A 311 -5.98 8.62 19.02
C LEU A 311 -4.87 9.45 19.65
N CYS A 312 -3.63 9.21 19.26
CA CYS A 312 -2.50 10.08 19.52
C CYS A 312 -1.90 10.58 18.21
N THR A 313 -1.68 11.88 18.10
CA THR A 313 -0.95 12.48 16.99
C THR A 313 0.49 12.76 17.44
N VAL A 314 1.47 12.19 16.74
CA VAL A 314 2.90 12.39 16.98
C VAL A 314 3.48 13.15 15.79
N ARG A 315 4.13 14.29 16.07
CA ARG A 315 4.81 15.10 15.06
C ARG A 315 6.30 14.80 15.06
N LEU A 316 6.83 14.53 13.87
CA LEU A 316 8.20 14.16 13.62
C LEU A 316 8.80 15.11 12.60
N THR A 317 10.05 15.53 12.80
CA THR A 317 10.80 16.33 11.83
C THR A 317 12.14 15.65 11.57
N GLU A 318 12.44 15.37 10.32
CA GLU A 318 13.71 14.75 9.92
C GLU A 318 14.90 15.66 10.22
N LEU A 319 16.01 15.04 10.63
CA LEU A 319 17.29 15.71 10.86
C LEU A 319 18.13 15.62 9.58
N GLU A 320 18.63 16.76 9.10
CA GLU A 320 19.34 16.84 7.79
C GLU A 320 20.69 16.11 7.75
N GLU A 321 21.39 15.94 8.89
CA GLU A 321 22.82 15.56 8.90
C GLU A 321 23.11 14.14 9.42
N GLN A 322 22.11 13.27 9.64
CA GLN A 322 22.34 11.99 10.31
C GLN A 322 21.54 10.84 9.68
N THR A 323 22.03 10.30 8.57
CA THR A 323 21.58 8.97 8.09
C THR A 323 22.41 7.88 8.75
N LEU A 324 21.75 6.91 9.38
CA LEU A 324 22.43 5.79 10.04
C LEU A 324 22.63 4.56 9.13
N VAL A 325 22.47 4.76 7.82
CA VAL A 325 22.70 3.75 6.78
C VAL A 325 23.61 4.37 5.73
N SER A 326 24.83 3.85 5.62
CA SER A 326 25.91 4.30 4.74
C SER A 326 26.66 3.14 4.11
#